data_AF-A0A536EJ48-F1
#
_entry.id   AF-A0A536EJ48-F1
#
_cell.length_a   1.000
_cell.length_b   1.000
_cell.length_c   1.000
_cell.angle_alpha   90.00
_cell.angle_beta   90.00
_cell.angle_gamma   90.00
#
_symmetry.space_group_name_H-M   'P 1'
#
loop_
_entity.id
_entity.type
_entity.pdbx_description
1 polymer ?
#
loop_
_entity_poly.entity_id
_entity_poly.type
_entity_poly.pdbx_seq_one_letter_code
_entity_poly.pdbx_strand_id
1 'polypeptide(L)' 'MFSSLYNRIRALLNREEGQGMVEYALILVLIAVVVIVVLIILGNQVKNVFCNISGGLGQ' A
#
# COMPACT_ATOMS: atom_id res chain seq x y z
N MET A 1 -10.20 -6.65 45.48
CA MET A 1 -11.31 -6.09 44.67
C MET A 1 -10.85 -4.90 43.82
N PHE A 2 -10.15 -3.91 44.36
CA PHE A 2 -9.60 -2.81 43.55
C PHE A 2 -8.45 -3.22 42.61
N SER A 3 -7.65 -4.22 43.02
CA SER A 3 -6.57 -4.78 42.20
C SER A 3 -7.04 -5.43 40.91
N SER A 4 -8.22 -6.07 40.90
CA SER A 4 -8.79 -6.67 39.69
C SER A 4 -9.31 -5.63 38.69
N LEU A 5 -9.65 -4.42 39.15
CA LEU A 5 -10.04 -3.30 38.29
C LEU A 5 -8.82 -2.66 37.61
N TYR A 6 -7.75 -2.45 38.37
CA TYR A 6 -6.48 -1.93 37.85
C TYR A 6 -5.92 -2.80 36.71
N ASN A 7 -5.90 -4.12 36.91
CA ASN A 7 -5.42 -5.07 35.89
C ASN A 7 -6.29 -5.11 34.63
N ARG A 8 -7.61 -4.91 34.77
CA ARG A 8 -8.54 -4.82 33.62
C ARG A 8 -8.32 -3.53 32.83
N ILE A 9 -8.12 -2.39 33.49
CA ILE A 9 -7.83 -1.12 32.80
C ILE A 9 -6.48 -1.19 32.07
N ARG A 10 -5.45 -1.79 32.69
CA ARG A 10 -4.16 -2.02 32.04
C ARG A 10 -4.26 -2.95 30.83
N ALA A 11 -5.09 -4.00 30.90
CA ALA A 11 -5.35 -4.89 29.77
C ALA A 11 -6.10 -4.18 28.62
N LEU A 12 -6.99 -3.23 28.93
CA LEU A 12 -7.69 -2.42 27.91
C LEU A 12 -6.76 -1.43 27.19
N LEU A 13 -5.77 -0.88 27.89
CA LEU A 13 -4.75 0.00 27.31
C LEU A 13 -3.69 -0.77 26.49
N ASN A 14 -3.46 -2.05 26.80
CA ASN A 14 -2.56 -2.95 26.07
C ASN A 14 -3.29 -3.78 24.98
N ARG A 15 -4.48 -3.36 24.52
CA ARG A 15 -5.17 -4.08 23.44
C ARG A 15 -4.48 -3.81 22.10
N GLU A 16 -3.58 -4.71 21.73
CA GLU A 16 -2.90 -4.82 20.43
C GLU A 16 -3.86 -5.19 19.28
N GLU A 17 -5.16 -5.33 19.54
CA GLU A 17 -6.21 -5.74 18.60
C GLU A 17 -6.33 -4.82 17.36
N GLY A 18 -5.86 -3.58 17.45
CA GLY A 18 -5.77 -2.64 16.32
C GLY A 18 -4.37 -2.46 15.73
N GLN A 19 -3.32 -2.92 16.42
CA GLN A 19 -1.93 -2.70 16.01
C GLN A 19 -1.60 -3.48 14.73
N GLY A 20 -2.06 -4.74 14.64
CA GLY A 20 -1.88 -5.55 13.43
C GLY A 20 -2.57 -4.95 12.21
N MET A 21 -3.80 -4.44 12.35
CA MET A 21 -4.55 -3.87 11.21
C MET A 21 -3.90 -2.61 10.64
N VAL A 22 -3.33 -1.76 11.50
CA VAL A 22 -2.62 -0.56 11.05
C VAL A 22 -1.33 -0.93 10.33
N GLU A 23 -0.57 -1.91 10.83
CA GLU A 23 0.66 -2.38 10.18
C GLU A 23 0.39 -2.95 8.78
N TYR A 24 -0.65 -3.78 8.62
CA TYR A 24 -1.03 -4.28 7.29
C TYR A 24 -1.51 -3.17 6.36
N ALA A 25 -2.24 -2.18 6.86
CA ALA A 25 -2.67 -1.04 6.05
C ALA A 25 -1.48 -0.21 5.54
N LEU A 26 -0.46 0.00 6.38
CA LEU A 26 0.76 0.71 5.99
C LEU A 26 1.55 -0.05 4.91
N ILE A 27 1.65 -1.37 5.01
CA ILE A 27 2.28 -2.21 3.98
C ILE A 27 1.50 -2.14 2.66
N LEU A 28 0.16 -2.21 2.70
CA LEU A 28 -0.69 -2.12 1.51
C LEU A 28 -0.53 -0.76 0.81
N VAL A 29 -0.45 0.34 1.56
CA VAL A 29 -0.19 1.68 0.99
C VAL A 29 1.17 1.72 0.31
N LEU A 30 2.21 1.17 0.94
CA LEU A 30 3.56 1.14 0.36
C LEU A 30 3.58 0.33 -0.95
N ILE A 31 2.92 -0.83 -1.00
CA ILE A 31 2.78 -1.63 -2.22
C ILE A 31 2.02 -0.84 -3.30
N ALA A 32 0.93 -0.17 -2.94
CA ALA A 32 0.14 0.61 -3.89
C ALA A 32 0.97 1.73 -4.54
N VAL A 33 1.78 2.45 -3.76
CA VAL A 33 2.69 3.48 -4.28
C VAL A 33 3.68 2.89 -5.29
N VAL A 34 4.30 1.74 -4.95
CA VAL A 34 5.25 1.06 -5.86
C VAL A 34 4.56 0.65 -7.17
N VAL A 35 3.36 0.06 -7.09
CA VAL A 35 2.59 -0.35 -8.27
C VAL A 35 2.26 0.85 -9.16
N ILE A 36 1.84 1.98 -8.59
CA ILE A 36 1.55 3.21 -9.35
C ILE A 36 2.78 3.67 -10.12
N VAL A 37 3.95 3.72 -9.46
CA VAL A 37 5.21 4.12 -10.11
C VAL A 37 5.55 3.20 -11.29
N VAL A 38 5.41 1.89 -11.11
CA VAL A 38 5.66 0.90 -12.18
C VAL A 38 4.70 1.12 -13.35
N LEU A 39 3.40 1.33 -13.09
CA LEU A 39 2.41 1.57 -14.14
C LEU A 39 2.66 2.84 -14.93
N ILE A 40 3.15 3.92 -14.29
CA ILE A 40 3.52 5.16 -14.98
C ILE A 40 4.67 4.91 -15.96
N ILE A 41 5.71 4.20 -15.51
CA ILE A 41 6.87 3.86 -16.34
C ILE A 41 6.46 2.96 -17.51
N LEU A 42 5.65 1.93 -17.24
CA LEU A 42 5.13 1.02 -18.27
C LEU A 42 4.27 1.77 -19.28
N GLY A 43 3.38 2.67 -18.84
CA GLY A 43 2.54 3.48 -19.73
C GLY A 43 3.37 4.30 -20.71
N ASN A 44 4.47 4.92 -20.24
CA ASN A 44 5.39 5.65 -21.11
C ASN A 44 6.09 4.75 -22.12
N GLN A 45 6.53 3.55 -21.70
CA GLN A 45 7.16 2.59 -22.62
C GLN A 45 6.19 2.09 -23.69
N VAL A 46 4.96 1.72 -23.31
CA VAL A 46 3.91 1.29 -24.24
C VAL A 46 3.60 2.38 -25.25
N LYS A 47 3.46 3.64 -24.80
CA LYS A 47 3.26 4.80 -25.69
C LYS A 47 4.40 4.93 -26.70
N ASN A 48 5.65 4.81 -26.26
CA ASN A 48 6.81 4.91 -27.15
C ASN A 48 6.82 3.79 -28.20
N VAL A 49 6.54 2.56 -27.80
CA VAL A 49 6.44 1.42 -28.73
C VAL A 49 5.32 1.65 -29.75
N PHE A 50 4.15 2.11 -29.31
CA PHE A 50 3.03 2.42 -30.21
C PHE A 50 3.39 3.52 -31.21
N CYS A 51 4.03 4.60 -30.76
CA CYS A 51 4.51 5.68 -31.65
C CYS A 51 5.52 5.17 -32.68
N ASN A 52 6.45 4.31 -32.28
CA ASN A 52 7.45 3.74 -33.20
C ASN A 52 6.80 2.88 -34.30
N ILE A 53 5.83 2.03 -33.93
CA ILE A 53 5.10 1.21 -34.90
C ILE A 53 4.27 2.10 -35.83
N SER A 54 3.52 3.06 -35.29
CA SER A 54 2.72 3.99 -36.10
C SER A 54 3.59 4.82 -37.05
N GLY A 55 4.77 5.27 -36.61
CA GLY A 55 5.70 6.02 -37.44
C GLY A 55 6.37 5.18 -38.53
N GLY A 56 6.57 3.88 -38.29
CA GLY A 56 7.09 2.94 -39.27
C GLY A 56 6.06 2.44 -40.29
N LEU A 57 4.76 2.51 -39.96
CA LEU A 57 3.66 2.17 -40.87
C LEU A 57 3.12 3.38 -41.65
N GLY A 58 3.31 4.60 -41.13
CA GLY A 58 2.86 5.85 -41.75
C GLY A 58 3.88 6.50 -42.69
N GLN A 59 5.03 5.86 -42.92
CA GLN A 59 5.99 6.16 -43.98
C GLN A 59 5.93 5.10 -45.06
#